data_AF-A0A1H4DKZ5-F1
#
_entry.id   AF-A0A1H4DKZ5-F1
#
_cell.length_a   1.000
_cell.length_b   1.000
_cell.length_c   1.000
_cell.angle_alpha   90.00
_cell.angle_beta   90.00
_cell.angle_gamma   90.00
#
_symmetry.space_group_name_H-M   'P 1'
#
loop_
_entity.id
_entity.type
_entity.pdbx_description
1 polymer ?
#
loop_
_entity_poly.entity_id
_entity_poly.type
_entity_poly.pdbx_seq_one_letter_code
_entity_poly.pdbx_strand_id
1 'polypeptide(L)'
;PPPPPPEFFQTEEYKNNIVKGIQDYKQTDKYKNDIKKWERKKKSLERDKSLIYLVVSDSIIGFEKYKIDLNRLKSNNEKIKFKYRSEFPNGREFWRTDYDYFIAANIQFGGIIFDKTKNNGVLNGGYTMGILNGSGFRIYIKKNKNGNWIIDKIEGTWIS
;
A
#
# COMPACT_ATOMS: atom_id res chain seq x y z
N PRO A 1 -9.52 -16.45 20.89
CA PRO A 1 -10.43 -15.68 21.79
C PRO A 1 -10.12 -14.18 21.63
N PRO A 2 -11.12 -13.29 21.73
CA PRO A 2 -10.86 -11.86 21.73
C PRO A 2 -9.98 -11.49 22.95
N PRO A 3 -9.14 -10.45 22.84
CA PRO A 3 -8.34 -10.00 23.97
C PRO A 3 -9.25 -9.59 25.13
N PRO A 4 -8.83 -9.83 26.38
CA PRO A 4 -9.61 -9.42 27.54
C PRO A 4 -9.76 -7.88 27.56
N PRO A 5 -10.86 -7.36 28.14
CA PRO A 5 -11.06 -5.92 28.30
C PRO A 5 -9.90 -5.29 29.10
N PRO A 6 -9.58 -4.00 28.86
CA PRO A 6 -8.59 -3.30 29.65
C PRO A 6 -8.90 -3.39 31.15
N GLU A 7 -7.87 -3.53 31.98
CA GLU A 7 -7.96 -3.75 33.43
C GLU A 7 -8.89 -2.75 34.14
N PHE A 8 -8.92 -1.49 33.68
CA PHE A 8 -9.82 -0.44 34.18
C PHE A 8 -11.31 -0.83 34.13
N PHE A 9 -11.73 -1.60 33.12
CA PHE A 9 -13.12 -2.03 32.93
C PHE A 9 -13.44 -3.38 33.59
N GLN A 10 -12.50 -3.98 34.32
CA GLN A 10 -12.68 -5.30 34.94
C GLN A 10 -13.30 -5.24 36.34
N THR A 11 -13.59 -4.05 36.88
CA THR A 11 -14.29 -3.89 38.17
C THR A 11 -15.76 -4.28 38.06
N GLU A 12 -16.33 -4.90 39.10
CA GLU A 12 -17.75 -5.30 39.11
C GLU A 12 -18.72 -4.13 38.92
N GLU A 13 -18.31 -2.94 39.34
CA GLU A 13 -19.05 -1.69 39.14
C GLU A 13 -19.27 -1.36 37.65
N TYR A 14 -18.23 -1.51 36.83
CA TYR A 14 -18.29 -1.17 35.41
C TYR A 14 -18.76 -2.31 34.52
N LYS A 15 -18.67 -3.57 35.00
CA LYS A 15 -19.28 -4.73 34.31
C LYS A 15 -20.80 -4.58 34.21
N ASN A 16 -21.44 -4.07 35.27
CA ASN A 16 -22.89 -3.87 35.33
C ASN A 16 -23.33 -2.46 34.85
N ASN A 17 -22.40 -1.52 34.67
CA ASN A 17 -22.67 -0.18 34.17
C ASN A 17 -21.53 0.35 33.29
N ILE A 18 -21.43 -0.20 32.08
CA ILE A 18 -20.34 0.11 31.15
C ILE A 18 -20.33 1.58 30.70
N VAL A 19 -21.49 2.23 30.65
CA VAL A 19 -21.62 3.64 30.26
C VAL A 19 -20.92 4.53 31.29
N LYS A 20 -21.12 4.26 32.58
CA LYS A 20 -20.42 4.95 33.67
C LYS A 20 -18.91 4.70 33.58
N GLY A 21 -18.49 3.45 33.37
CA GLY A 21 -17.06 3.11 33.20
C GLY A 21 -16.40 3.87 32.04
N ILE A 22 -17.09 4.07 30.92
CA ILE A 22 -16.58 4.87 29.79
C ILE A 22 -16.44 6.36 30.19
N GLN A 23 -17.41 6.90 30.93
CA GLN A 23 -17.35 8.29 31.39
C GLN A 23 -16.18 8.49 32.37
N ASP A 24 -16.04 7.61 33.35
CA ASP A 24 -14.97 7.66 34.34
C ASP A 24 -13.60 7.47 33.69
N TYR A 25 -13.48 6.53 32.74
CA TYR A 25 -12.25 6.32 31.98
C TYR A 25 -11.81 7.59 31.24
N LYS A 26 -12.75 8.32 30.61
CA LYS A 26 -12.46 9.58 29.92
C LYS A 26 -11.94 10.68 30.84
N GLN A 27 -12.23 10.61 32.14
CA GLN A 27 -11.73 11.56 33.14
C GLN A 27 -10.32 11.21 33.64
N THR A 28 -9.87 9.97 33.47
CA THR A 28 -8.54 9.54 33.92
C THR A 28 -7.41 10.29 33.22
N ASP A 29 -6.30 10.49 33.94
CA ASP A 29 -5.08 11.05 33.35
C ASP A 29 -4.50 10.16 32.26
N LYS A 30 -4.67 8.84 32.37
CA LYS A 30 -4.28 7.88 31.34
C LYS A 30 -4.96 8.19 30.01
N TYR A 31 -6.29 8.28 29.99
CA TYR A 31 -7.04 8.61 28.77
C TYR A 31 -6.63 9.98 28.21
N LYS A 32 -6.55 11.01 29.06
CA LYS A 32 -6.14 12.36 28.64
C LYS A 32 -4.75 12.36 28.02
N ASN A 33 -3.79 11.63 28.59
CA ASN A 33 -2.44 11.49 28.07
C ASN A 33 -2.38 10.70 26.77
N ASP A 34 -3.16 9.63 26.65
CA ASP A 34 -3.25 8.81 25.44
C ASP A 34 -3.86 9.60 24.28
N ILE A 35 -4.91 10.40 24.51
CA ILE A 35 -5.47 11.32 23.52
C ILE A 35 -4.43 12.35 23.09
N LYS A 36 -3.74 13.01 24.03
CA LYS A 36 -2.65 13.95 23.71
C LYS A 36 -1.52 13.30 22.90
N LYS A 37 -1.19 12.04 23.19
CA LYS A 37 -0.18 11.28 22.44
C LYS A 37 -0.66 10.96 21.03
N TRP A 38 -1.92 10.53 20.89
CA TRP A 38 -2.55 10.27 19.60
C TRP A 38 -2.61 11.52 18.73
N GLU A 39 -3.03 12.66 19.29
CA GLU A 39 -3.06 13.95 18.59
C GLU A 39 -1.67 14.40 18.12
N ARG A 40 -0.65 14.25 18.96
CA ARG A 40 0.75 14.54 18.58
C ARG A 40 1.21 13.66 17.43
N LYS A 41 0.93 12.35 17.49
CA LYS A 41 1.27 11.41 16.41
C LYS A 41 0.53 11.76 15.12
N LYS A 42 -0.77 12.07 15.20
CA LYS A 42 -1.57 12.50 14.06
C LYS A 42 -0.98 13.77 13.42
N LYS A 43 -0.71 14.81 14.21
CA LYS A 43 -0.06 16.05 13.73
C LYS A 43 1.31 15.80 13.10
N SER A 44 2.10 14.88 13.67
CA SER A 44 3.40 14.49 13.08
C SER A 44 3.23 13.85 11.70
N LEU A 45 2.24 12.97 11.52
CA LEU A 45 1.94 12.32 10.24
C LEU A 45 1.38 13.32 9.21
N GLU A 46 0.57 14.28 9.66
CA GLU A 46 0.06 15.36 8.80
C GLU A 46 1.18 16.30 8.32
N ARG A 47 2.16 16.58 9.19
CA ARG A 47 3.34 17.41 8.85
C ARG A 47 4.39 16.69 8.04
N ASP A 48 4.37 15.36 8.02
CA ASP A 48 5.33 14.57 7.26
C ASP A 48 5.19 14.87 5.76
N LYS A 49 6.21 15.47 5.16
CA LYS A 49 6.27 15.79 3.72
C LYS A 49 7.10 14.78 2.93
N SER A 50 7.52 13.69 3.57
CA SER A 50 8.34 12.66 2.94
C SER A 50 7.64 12.08 1.73
N LEU A 51 8.34 12.09 0.60
CA LEU A 51 7.87 11.46 -0.63
C LEU A 51 8.10 9.95 -0.54
N ILE A 52 7.14 9.20 -1.06
CA ILE A 52 7.19 7.75 -1.15
C ILE A 52 7.46 7.40 -2.61
N TYR A 53 8.53 6.65 -2.86
CA TYR A 53 8.91 6.26 -4.20
C TYR A 53 8.49 4.83 -4.50
N LEU A 54 7.82 4.66 -5.63
CA LEU A 54 7.59 3.37 -6.27
C LEU A 54 8.53 3.26 -7.46
N VAL A 55 9.40 2.28 -7.44
CA VAL A 55 10.39 2.05 -8.50
C VAL A 55 9.77 1.12 -9.53
N VAL A 56 9.65 1.57 -10.77
CA VAL A 56 8.93 0.85 -11.83
C VAL A 56 9.91 0.35 -12.88
N SER A 57 9.74 -0.87 -13.36
CA SER A 57 10.48 -1.37 -14.52
C SER A 57 10.41 -0.40 -15.69
N ASP A 58 11.53 -0.23 -16.39
CA ASP A 58 11.64 0.67 -17.55
C ASP A 58 10.74 0.26 -18.73
N SER A 59 10.49 -1.05 -18.85
CA SER A 59 9.70 -1.64 -19.93
C SER A 59 8.82 -2.78 -19.43
N ILE A 60 7.90 -3.19 -20.28
CA ILE A 60 7.04 -4.36 -20.05
C ILE A 60 7.89 -5.63 -20.11
N ILE A 61 7.73 -6.52 -19.12
CA ILE A 61 8.45 -7.79 -19.07
C ILE A 61 8.15 -8.63 -20.33
N GLY A 62 9.19 -9.08 -21.00
CA GLY A 62 9.11 -9.87 -22.23
C GLY A 62 8.78 -9.04 -23.48
N PHE A 63 8.70 -7.72 -23.35
CA PHE A 63 8.49 -6.81 -24.46
C PHE A 63 9.26 -5.49 -24.26
N GLU A 64 10.59 -5.58 -24.28
CA GLU A 64 11.55 -4.53 -23.90
C GLU A 64 11.44 -3.27 -24.78
N LYS A 65 10.91 -3.41 -25.99
CA LYS A 65 10.63 -2.28 -26.90
C LYS A 65 9.50 -1.36 -26.42
N TYR A 66 8.62 -1.83 -25.53
CA TYR A 66 7.53 -1.02 -24.98
C TYR A 66 7.95 -0.48 -23.61
N LYS A 67 8.39 0.77 -23.61
CA LYS A 67 8.75 1.50 -22.39
C LYS A 67 7.50 1.93 -21.62
N ILE A 68 7.60 1.89 -20.29
CA ILE A 68 6.59 2.46 -19.41
C ILE A 68 6.87 3.95 -19.29
N ASP A 69 5.89 4.79 -19.61
CA ASP A 69 5.99 6.23 -19.40
C ASP A 69 5.49 6.59 -17.99
N LEU A 70 6.42 6.92 -17.09
CA LEU A 70 6.09 7.26 -15.70
C LEU A 70 5.16 8.47 -15.57
N ASN A 71 5.17 9.40 -16.55
CA ASN A 71 4.31 10.58 -16.52
C ASN A 71 2.83 10.24 -16.75
N ARG A 72 2.55 9.05 -17.28
CA ARG A 72 1.19 8.55 -17.49
C ARG A 72 0.67 7.75 -16.30
N LEU A 73 1.54 7.40 -15.36
CA LEU A 73 1.14 6.76 -14.11
C LEU A 73 0.50 7.78 -13.18
N LYS A 74 -0.63 7.39 -12.60
CA LYS A 74 -1.37 8.21 -11.64
C LYS A 74 -1.44 7.48 -10.31
N SER A 75 -1.27 8.23 -9.23
CA SER A 75 -1.52 7.77 -7.89
C SER A 75 -2.71 8.54 -7.30
N ASN A 76 -3.47 7.90 -6.42
CA ASN A 76 -4.49 8.56 -5.60
C ASN A 76 -3.88 9.29 -4.38
N ASN A 77 -2.55 9.20 -4.20
CA ASN A 77 -1.81 9.87 -3.14
C ASN A 77 -0.69 10.73 -3.74
N GLU A 78 -0.72 12.04 -3.47
CA GLU A 78 0.22 13.02 -4.01
C GLU A 78 1.68 12.82 -3.55
N LYS A 79 1.87 12.15 -2.40
CA LYS A 79 3.20 11.80 -1.87
C LYS A 79 3.86 10.68 -2.65
N ILE A 80 3.10 9.90 -3.41
CA ILE A 80 3.65 8.81 -4.21
C ILE A 80 4.24 9.38 -5.50
N LYS A 81 5.52 9.10 -5.71
CA LYS A 81 6.29 9.43 -6.91
C LYS A 81 6.84 8.16 -7.53
N PHE A 82 7.11 8.21 -8.83
CA PHE A 82 7.63 7.08 -9.59
C PHE A 82 9.05 7.35 -10.05
N LYS A 83 9.89 6.32 -10.04
CA LYS A 83 11.25 6.34 -10.60
C LYS A 83 11.48 5.11 -11.45
N TYR A 84 12.37 5.19 -12.43
CA TYR A 84 12.73 4.04 -13.25
C TYR A 84 13.63 3.09 -12.47
N ARG A 85 13.51 1.79 -12.76
CA ARG A 85 14.36 0.77 -12.15
C ARG A 85 15.83 0.92 -12.58
N SER A 86 16.08 1.40 -13.79
CA SER A 86 17.44 1.67 -14.31
C SER A 86 18.20 2.79 -13.59
N GLU A 87 17.51 3.65 -12.83
CA GLU A 87 18.15 4.70 -12.00
C GLU A 87 18.91 4.11 -10.78
N PHE A 88 18.80 2.81 -10.53
CA PHE A 88 19.28 2.16 -9.31
C PHE A 88 20.21 0.97 -9.57
N PRO A 89 21.07 0.60 -8.59
CA PRO A 89 21.93 -0.58 -8.69
C PRO A 89 21.17 -1.85 -9.05
N ASN A 90 21.81 -2.75 -9.79
CA ASN A 90 21.20 -4.03 -10.18
C ASN A 90 21.20 -5.05 -9.03
N GLY A 91 20.29 -6.03 -9.11
CA GLY A 91 20.22 -7.13 -8.16
C GLY A 91 19.89 -6.71 -6.73
N ARG A 92 20.49 -7.38 -5.74
CA ARG A 92 20.21 -7.18 -4.31
C ARG A 92 20.74 -5.86 -3.77
N GLU A 93 21.72 -5.27 -4.43
CA GLU A 93 22.29 -3.98 -4.02
C GLU A 93 21.26 -2.85 -4.06
N PHE A 94 20.23 -2.98 -4.91
CA PHE A 94 19.05 -2.11 -4.87
C PHE A 94 18.42 -1.98 -3.47
N TRP A 95 18.29 -3.08 -2.73
CA TRP A 95 17.67 -3.07 -1.40
C TRP A 95 18.67 -2.83 -0.26
N ARG A 96 19.97 -2.88 -0.54
CA ARG A 96 21.05 -2.66 0.44
C ARG A 96 21.62 -1.25 0.41
N THR A 97 21.36 -0.52 -0.68
CA THR A 97 21.79 0.86 -0.83
C THR A 97 20.95 1.74 0.08
N ASP A 98 21.62 2.64 0.80
CA ASP A 98 20.97 3.69 1.55
C ASP A 98 20.61 4.86 0.60
N TYR A 99 19.37 5.32 0.66
CA TYR A 99 18.85 6.37 -0.22
C TYR A 99 18.31 7.53 0.61
N ASP A 100 18.48 8.75 0.11
CA ASP A 100 17.91 9.96 0.73
C ASP A 100 16.37 10.03 0.66
N TYR A 101 15.71 8.97 0.19
CA TYR A 101 14.26 8.90 0.04
C TYR A 101 13.72 7.49 0.27
N PHE A 102 12.45 7.43 0.69
CA PHE A 102 11.80 6.18 1.04
C PHE A 102 11.31 5.43 -0.21
N ILE A 103 11.94 4.30 -0.52
CA ILE A 103 11.50 3.36 -1.56
C ILE A 103 10.53 2.36 -0.93
N ALA A 104 9.25 2.44 -1.30
CA ALA A 104 8.23 1.55 -0.76
C ALA A 104 8.19 0.20 -1.48
N ALA A 105 8.36 0.20 -2.80
CA ALA A 105 8.32 -1.02 -3.58
C ALA A 105 9.06 -0.89 -4.92
N ASN A 106 9.54 -2.02 -5.42
CA ASN A 106 9.87 -2.19 -6.84
C ASN A 106 8.74 -2.95 -7.54
N ILE A 107 8.20 -2.39 -8.62
CA ILE A 107 6.99 -2.85 -9.31
C ILE A 107 7.33 -3.19 -10.77
N GLN A 108 6.74 -4.27 -11.26
CA GLN A 108 6.90 -4.72 -12.63
C GLN A 108 5.57 -5.23 -13.21
N PHE A 109 5.41 -5.10 -14.53
CA PHE A 109 4.23 -5.54 -15.26
C PHE A 109 4.63 -6.37 -16.48
N GLY A 110 3.87 -7.43 -16.74
CA GLY A 110 3.89 -8.15 -18.00
C GLY A 110 2.94 -7.55 -19.03
N GLY A 111 3.05 -8.03 -20.27
CA GLY A 111 2.17 -7.61 -21.36
C GLY A 111 0.70 -7.97 -21.11
N ILE A 112 -0.20 -7.21 -21.72
CA ILE A 112 -1.63 -7.49 -21.70
C ILE A 112 -1.95 -8.50 -22.80
N ILE A 113 -2.62 -9.59 -22.42
CA ILE A 113 -3.20 -10.56 -23.35
C ILE A 113 -4.68 -10.23 -23.47
N PHE A 114 -5.14 -9.88 -24.68
CA PHE A 114 -6.53 -9.56 -24.95
C PHE A 114 -7.31 -10.78 -25.43
N ASP A 115 -8.62 -10.78 -25.14
CA ASP A 115 -9.55 -11.68 -25.81
C ASP A 115 -9.72 -11.31 -27.30
N LYS A 116 -10.36 -12.19 -28.08
CA LYS A 116 -10.58 -11.95 -29.52
C LYS A 116 -11.31 -10.64 -29.81
N THR A 117 -12.19 -10.23 -28.91
CA THR A 117 -13.01 -9.00 -29.05
C THR A 117 -12.29 -7.73 -28.60
N LYS A 118 -11.12 -7.85 -27.94
CA LYS A 118 -10.38 -6.75 -27.30
C LYS A 118 -11.25 -5.93 -26.34
N ASN A 119 -12.18 -6.60 -25.67
CA ASN A 119 -13.01 -6.03 -24.62
C ASN A 119 -12.57 -6.48 -23.24
N ASN A 120 -11.83 -7.59 -23.16
CA ASN A 120 -11.26 -8.13 -21.93
C ASN A 120 -9.76 -8.34 -22.10
N GLY A 121 -9.02 -8.20 -21.03
CA GLY A 121 -7.59 -8.45 -21.01
C GLY A 121 -7.12 -8.99 -19.68
N VAL A 122 -6.00 -9.70 -19.71
CA VAL A 122 -5.27 -10.16 -18.53
C VAL A 122 -3.84 -9.70 -18.63
N LEU A 123 -3.31 -9.19 -17.52
CA LEU A 123 -1.88 -8.96 -17.36
C LEU A 123 -1.42 -9.51 -16.00
N ASN A 124 -0.17 -9.96 -15.94
CA ASN A 124 0.47 -10.24 -14.67
C ASN A 124 1.24 -9.00 -14.22
N GLY A 125 1.29 -8.77 -12.91
CA GLY A 125 2.21 -7.83 -12.31
C GLY A 125 2.82 -8.43 -11.06
N GLY A 126 3.82 -7.74 -10.53
CA GLY A 126 4.42 -8.10 -9.26
C GLY A 126 5.05 -6.88 -8.62
N TYR A 127 5.22 -6.95 -7.32
CA TYR A 127 6.08 -6.02 -6.61
C TYR A 127 6.95 -6.75 -5.60
N THR A 128 8.04 -6.10 -5.21
CA THR A 128 8.89 -6.47 -4.07
C THR A 128 9.02 -5.31 -3.10
N MET A 129 9.07 -5.60 -1.80
CA MET A 129 9.24 -4.66 -0.69
C MET A 129 10.41 -5.13 0.18
N GLY A 130 11.62 -5.12 -0.39
CA GLY A 130 12.80 -5.73 0.19
C GLY A 130 13.20 -7.05 -0.49
N ILE A 131 14.25 -7.68 0.04
CA ILE A 131 14.91 -8.84 -0.59
C ILE A 131 14.06 -10.12 -0.51
N LEU A 132 13.27 -10.28 0.55
CA LEU A 132 12.50 -11.49 0.88
C LEU A 132 11.02 -11.19 1.11
N ASN A 133 10.51 -10.19 0.39
CA ASN A 133 9.10 -9.83 0.45
C ASN A 133 8.66 -9.41 -0.93
N GLY A 134 7.94 -10.29 -1.61
CA GLY A 134 7.37 -10.03 -2.91
C GLY A 134 5.99 -10.63 -3.03
N SER A 135 5.21 -10.07 -3.95
CA SER A 135 3.91 -10.64 -4.29
C SER A 135 3.65 -10.47 -5.78
N GLY A 136 3.14 -11.54 -6.38
CA GLY A 136 2.64 -11.56 -7.74
C GLY A 136 1.13 -11.43 -7.77
N PHE A 137 0.62 -10.84 -8.84
CA PHE A 137 -0.81 -10.68 -9.07
C PHE A 137 -1.15 -10.88 -10.54
N ARG A 138 -2.34 -11.40 -10.77
CA ARG A 138 -3.01 -11.43 -12.06
C ARG A 138 -4.13 -10.42 -12.06
N ILE A 139 -4.07 -9.46 -12.97
CA ILE A 139 -5.01 -8.37 -13.09
C ILE A 139 -5.88 -8.64 -14.32
N TYR A 140 -7.17 -8.71 -14.10
CA TYR A 140 -8.19 -8.82 -15.13
C TYR A 140 -8.74 -7.41 -15.39
N ILE A 141 -8.75 -7.01 -16.65
CA ILE A 141 -9.29 -5.72 -17.10
C ILE A 141 -10.41 -5.94 -18.11
N LYS A 142 -11.39 -5.04 -18.10
CA LYS A 142 -12.46 -5.03 -19.10
C LYS A 142 -12.83 -3.61 -19.49
N LYS A 143 -13.40 -3.43 -20.67
CA LYS A 143 -14.02 -2.15 -21.05
C LYS A 143 -15.38 -2.03 -20.37
N ASN A 144 -15.67 -0.86 -19.81
CA ASN A 144 -17.01 -0.53 -19.35
C ASN A 144 -17.92 -0.12 -20.53
N LYS A 145 -19.18 0.21 -20.23
CA LYS A 145 -20.17 0.64 -21.25
C LYS A 145 -19.73 1.88 -22.06
N ASN A 146 -18.84 2.71 -21.51
CA ASN A 146 -18.31 3.91 -22.16
C ASN A 146 -17.00 3.65 -22.92
N GLY A 147 -16.55 2.38 -22.99
CA GLY A 147 -15.30 2.01 -23.66
C GLY A 147 -14.04 2.22 -22.81
N ASN A 148 -14.15 2.68 -21.56
CA ASN A 148 -13.01 2.90 -20.67
C ASN A 148 -12.56 1.58 -20.04
N TRP A 149 -11.25 1.35 -19.97
CA TRP A 149 -10.68 0.21 -19.26
C TRP A 149 -10.86 0.38 -17.75
N ILE A 150 -11.36 -0.67 -17.10
CA ILE A 150 -11.49 -0.78 -15.66
C ILE A 150 -10.84 -2.08 -15.18
N ILE A 151 -10.40 -2.10 -13.92
CA ILE A 151 -10.01 -3.33 -13.25
C ILE A 151 -11.29 -4.10 -12.93
N ASP A 152 -11.37 -5.34 -13.40
CA ASP A 152 -12.47 -6.25 -13.10
C ASP A 152 -12.17 -7.07 -11.84
N LYS A 153 -10.96 -7.64 -11.79
CA LYS A 153 -10.52 -8.51 -10.70
C LYS A 153 -9.00 -8.47 -10.55
N ILE A 154 -8.52 -8.65 -9.32
CA ILE A 154 -7.11 -8.90 -9.02
C ILE A 154 -7.03 -10.20 -8.21
N GLU A 155 -6.16 -11.12 -8.63
CA GLU A 155 -5.89 -12.37 -7.92
C GLU A 155 -4.42 -12.44 -7.54
N GLY A 156 -4.12 -12.79 -6.29
CA GLY A 156 -2.75 -13.10 -5.88
C GLY A 156 -2.28 -14.39 -6.52
N THR A 157 -1.03 -14.42 -7.02
CA THR A 157 -0.47 -15.60 -7.71
C THR A 157 0.63 -16.28 -6.90
N TRP A 158 1.47 -15.52 -6.23
CA TRP A 158 2.52 -16.03 -5.36
C TRP A 158 2.90 -14.98 -4.32
N ILE A 159 3.46 -15.45 -3.20
CA ILE A 159 4.08 -14.65 -2.15
C ILE A 159 5.49 -15.24 -1.95
N SER A 160 6.49 -14.38 -1.87
CA SER A 160 7.89 -14.76 -1.67
C SER A 160 8.55 -13.90 -0.61
#